data_AF-A0A7U1AQ13-F1
#
_entry.id   AF-A0A7U1AQ13-F1
#
_cell.length_a   1.000
_cell.length_b   1.000
_cell.length_c   1.000
_cell.angle_alpha   90.00
_cell.angle_beta   90.00
_cell.angle_gamma   90.00
#
_symmetry.space_group_name_H-M   'P 1'
#
loop_
_entity.id
_entity.type
_entity.pdbx_description
1 polymer ?
#
loop_
_entity_poly.entity_id
_entity_poly.type
_entity_poly.pdbx_seq_one_letter_code
_entity_poly.pdbx_strand_id
1 'polypeptide(L)'
;MCTQAYKDFKNNTSNAYLNFIQLCKKKAKQYTALELTKCQVHHIVPRHHFQTHNLDLKNLDIPENLVVLSFNDHIEAHKIRFNVYNEYADKLAYSRMSDMGPEGMLAMQQAGGQASNAILRSQGRIMHDPNWQKEMAARSMARLDARKIRSVAGKKGIRTRHANRTIVKR
;
A
#
# COMPACT_ATOMS: atom_id res chain seq x y z
N MET A 1 -0.48 -22.05 -3.43
CA MET A 1 -1.71 -21.89 -4.26
C MET A 1 -1.58 -20.57 -5.02
N CYS A 2 -1.77 -20.52 -6.33
CA CYS A 2 -1.64 -19.27 -7.10
C CYS A 2 -2.87 -18.36 -6.89
N THR A 3 -2.68 -17.03 -6.89
CA THR A 3 -3.79 -16.06 -6.84
C THR A 3 -4.71 -16.18 -8.05
N GLN A 4 -5.97 -15.76 -7.91
CA GLN A 4 -6.92 -15.72 -9.03
C GLN A 4 -6.41 -14.81 -10.15
N ALA A 5 -5.85 -13.64 -9.81
CA ALA A 5 -5.26 -12.74 -10.80
C ALA A 5 -4.14 -13.38 -11.64
N TYR A 6 -3.31 -14.23 -11.03
CA TYR A 6 -2.29 -14.97 -11.77
C TYR A 6 -2.89 -16.04 -12.69
N LYS A 7 -3.91 -16.77 -12.22
CA LYS A 7 -4.61 -17.78 -13.02
C LYS A 7 -5.28 -17.14 -14.24
N ASP A 8 -6.01 -16.04 -14.02
CA ASP A 8 -6.70 -15.31 -15.07
C ASP A 8 -5.72 -14.78 -16.12
N PHE A 9 -4.59 -14.21 -15.69
CA PHE A 9 -3.53 -13.75 -16.58
C PHE A 9 -2.94 -14.90 -17.41
N LYS A 10 -2.57 -16.02 -16.78
CA LYS A 10 -1.95 -17.18 -17.45
C LYS A 10 -2.91 -17.85 -18.44
N ASN A 11 -4.19 -17.93 -18.08
CA ASN A 11 -5.21 -18.56 -18.91
C ASN A 11 -5.86 -17.59 -19.92
N ASN A 12 -5.40 -16.33 -19.97
CA ASN A 12 -5.98 -15.27 -20.78
C ASN A 12 -7.51 -15.15 -20.60
N THR A 13 -7.96 -15.27 -19.35
CA THR A 13 -9.39 -15.20 -19.00
C THR A 13 -9.91 -13.80 -19.25
N SER A 14 -11.06 -13.67 -19.90
CA SER A 14 -11.66 -12.34 -20.09
C SER A 14 -12.29 -11.86 -18.79
N ASN A 15 -11.83 -10.70 -18.31
CA ASN A 15 -12.46 -9.97 -17.22
C ASN A 15 -12.27 -8.45 -17.43
N ALA A 16 -12.98 -7.63 -16.66
CA ALA A 16 -12.96 -6.18 -16.85
C ALA A 16 -11.55 -5.58 -16.80
N TYR A 17 -10.69 -6.08 -15.90
CA TYR A 17 -9.31 -5.63 -15.76
C TYR A 17 -8.45 -6.02 -16.96
N LEU A 18 -8.43 -7.31 -17.34
CA LEU A 18 -7.61 -7.78 -18.46
C LEU A 18 -8.08 -7.19 -19.79
N ASN A 19 -9.38 -6.97 -19.97
CA ASN A 19 -9.93 -6.27 -21.13
C ASN A 19 -9.46 -4.81 -21.17
N PHE A 20 -9.46 -4.11 -20.03
CA PHE A 20 -8.91 -2.76 -19.91
C PHE A 20 -7.41 -2.72 -20.25
N ILE A 21 -6.61 -3.65 -19.71
CA ILE A 21 -5.18 -3.76 -20.04
C ILE A 21 -4.95 -3.96 -21.54
N GLN A 22 -5.76 -4.78 -22.20
CA GLN A 22 -5.65 -4.97 -23.66
C GLN A 22 -5.97 -3.71 -24.44
N LEU A 23 -6.96 -2.92 -24.01
CA LEU A 23 -7.26 -1.61 -24.59
C LEU A 23 -6.08 -0.65 -24.41
N CYS A 24 -5.49 -0.60 -23.22
CA CYS A 24 -4.30 0.22 -22.96
C CYS A 24 -3.09 -0.22 -23.78
N LYS A 25 -2.85 -1.54 -23.94
CA LYS A 25 -1.80 -2.07 -24.82
C LYS A 25 -1.98 -1.61 -26.27
N LYS A 26 -3.22 -1.55 -26.77
CA LYS A 26 -3.53 -1.01 -28.11
C LYS A 26 -3.27 0.49 -28.20
N LYS A 27 -3.73 1.25 -27.19
CA LYS A 27 -3.54 2.71 -27.09
C LYS A 27 -2.04 3.08 -27.05
N ALA A 28 -1.25 2.36 -26.27
CA ALA A 28 0.18 2.62 -26.11
C ALA A 28 1.00 2.48 -27.41
N LYS A 29 0.54 1.66 -28.36
CA LYS A 29 1.16 1.53 -29.69
C LYS A 29 1.03 2.80 -30.55
N GLN A 30 0.11 3.69 -30.19
CA GLN A 30 -0.17 4.93 -30.93
C GLN A 30 0.51 6.14 -30.29
N TYR A 31 1.17 5.98 -29.14
CA TYR A 31 1.84 7.08 -28.46
C TYR A 31 3.11 7.50 -29.20
N THR A 32 3.29 8.82 -29.31
CA THR A 32 4.55 9.42 -29.73
C THR A 32 5.64 9.18 -28.69
N ALA A 33 6.91 9.30 -29.10
CA ALA A 33 8.05 9.18 -28.18
C ALA A 33 7.95 10.14 -26.98
N LEU A 34 7.43 11.37 -27.21
CA LEU A 34 7.24 12.36 -26.16
C LEU A 34 6.15 11.95 -25.17
N GLU A 35 5.04 11.38 -25.63
CA GLU A 35 3.96 10.90 -24.75
C GLU A 35 4.40 9.71 -23.89
N LEU A 36 5.23 8.83 -24.45
CA LEU A 36 5.80 7.70 -23.71
C LEU A 36 6.66 8.16 -22.52
N THR A 37 7.30 9.33 -22.59
CA THR A 37 8.09 9.87 -21.45
C THR A 37 7.25 10.21 -20.22
N LYS A 38 5.93 10.42 -20.41
CA LYS A 38 4.97 10.74 -19.35
C LYS A 38 4.22 9.50 -18.84
N CYS A 39 4.52 8.33 -19.41
CA CYS A 39 3.87 7.08 -19.04
C CYS A 39 4.63 6.35 -17.93
N GLN A 40 3.94 5.41 -17.29
CA GLN A 40 4.45 4.56 -16.22
C GLN A 40 4.31 3.09 -16.59
N VAL A 41 5.24 2.28 -16.12
CA VAL A 41 5.16 0.82 -16.25
C VAL A 41 4.27 0.26 -15.15
N HIS A 42 3.30 -0.55 -15.53
CA HIS A 42 2.39 -1.26 -14.64
C HIS A 42 2.55 -2.77 -14.80
N HIS A 43 2.63 -3.48 -13.68
CA HIS A 43 2.62 -4.95 -13.65
C HIS A 43 1.17 -5.46 -13.68
N ILE A 44 0.84 -6.27 -14.69
CA ILE A 44 -0.49 -6.86 -14.86
C ILE A 44 -0.81 -7.82 -13.71
N VAL A 45 0.20 -8.57 -13.24
CA VAL A 45 0.15 -9.32 -11.98
C VAL A 45 1.22 -8.74 -11.04
N PRO A 46 0.83 -8.20 -9.87
CA PRO A 46 1.74 -7.59 -8.91
C PRO A 46 2.83 -8.55 -8.44
N ARG A 47 4.04 -8.00 -8.22
CA ARG A 47 5.22 -8.80 -7.81
C ARG A 47 5.00 -9.63 -6.54
N HIS A 48 4.29 -9.08 -5.56
CA HIS A 48 4.09 -9.73 -4.26
C HIS A 48 3.24 -11.02 -4.35
N HIS A 49 2.44 -11.20 -5.40
CA HIS A 49 1.72 -12.46 -5.63
C HIS A 49 2.67 -13.63 -5.91
N PHE A 50 3.78 -13.36 -6.61
CA PHE A 50 4.72 -14.41 -6.95
C PHE A 50 5.51 -14.86 -5.73
N GLN A 51 5.94 -13.90 -4.90
CA GLN A 51 6.62 -14.16 -3.64
C GLN A 51 5.73 -14.94 -2.65
N THR A 52 4.46 -14.56 -2.52
CA THR A 52 3.53 -15.17 -1.55
C THR A 52 3.15 -16.62 -1.89
N HIS A 53 3.34 -17.03 -3.14
CA HIS A 53 2.83 -18.31 -3.63
C HIS A 53 3.88 -19.26 -4.21
N ASN A 54 5.17 -19.01 -3.97
CA ASN A 54 6.29 -19.77 -4.56
C ASN A 54 6.17 -19.88 -6.10
N LEU A 55 5.68 -18.82 -6.75
CA LEU A 55 5.69 -18.76 -8.21
C LEU A 55 7.08 -18.30 -8.66
N ASP A 56 7.55 -18.85 -9.77
CA ASP A 56 8.90 -18.61 -10.28
C ASP A 56 9.17 -17.11 -10.46
N LEU A 57 10.05 -16.57 -9.61
CA LEU A 57 10.41 -15.15 -9.55
C LEU A 57 11.18 -14.69 -10.79
N LYS A 58 11.74 -15.62 -11.58
CA LYS A 58 12.45 -15.29 -12.83
C LYS A 58 11.54 -14.70 -13.90
N ASN A 59 10.21 -14.83 -13.75
CA ASN A 59 9.24 -14.41 -14.77
C ASN A 59 8.46 -13.13 -14.39
N LEU A 60 8.96 -12.34 -13.44
CA LEU A 60 8.26 -11.17 -12.88
C LEU A 60 8.23 -9.94 -13.78
N ASP A 61 9.41 -9.61 -14.34
CA ASP A 61 9.63 -8.43 -15.19
C ASP A 61 9.71 -8.84 -16.67
N ILE A 62 8.91 -9.84 -17.06
CA ILE A 62 8.77 -10.25 -18.45
C ILE A 62 7.90 -9.24 -19.21
N PRO A 63 8.21 -8.93 -20.47
CA PRO A 63 7.44 -7.98 -21.27
C PRO A 63 5.93 -8.27 -21.30
N GLU A 64 5.52 -9.53 -21.18
CA GLU A 64 4.12 -9.97 -21.21
C GLU A 64 3.32 -9.49 -19.99
N ASN A 65 3.97 -9.44 -18.82
CA ASN A 65 3.40 -9.00 -17.55
C ASN A 65 3.50 -7.47 -17.36
N LEU A 66 4.13 -6.76 -18.30
CA LEU A 66 4.30 -5.32 -18.25
C LEU A 66 3.38 -4.64 -19.26
N VAL A 67 2.88 -3.47 -18.87
CA VAL A 67 2.15 -2.58 -19.77
C VAL A 67 2.53 -1.13 -19.44
N VAL A 68 2.68 -0.32 -20.48
CA VAL A 68 2.94 1.11 -20.36
C VAL A 68 1.58 1.83 -20.34
N LEU A 69 1.33 2.60 -19.29
CA LEU A 69 0.08 3.31 -19.05
C LEU A 69 0.33 4.80 -18.86
N SER A 70 -0.61 5.64 -19.30
CA SER A 70 -0.66 7.01 -18.81
C SER A 70 -0.93 7.02 -17.30
N PHE A 71 -0.61 8.12 -16.61
CA PHE A 71 -0.87 8.23 -15.16
C PHE A 71 -2.36 7.98 -14.82
N ASN A 72 -3.29 8.54 -15.59
CA ASN A 72 -4.72 8.34 -15.39
C ASN A 72 -5.15 6.88 -15.66
N ASP A 73 -4.62 6.26 -16.71
CA ASP A 73 -4.89 4.85 -17.00
C ASP A 73 -4.31 3.93 -15.90
N HIS A 74 -3.21 4.34 -15.26
CA HIS A 74 -2.60 3.60 -14.15
C HIS A 74 -3.45 3.66 -12.87
N ILE A 75 -4.05 4.81 -12.57
CA ILE A 75 -5.03 4.97 -11.49
C ILE A 75 -6.24 4.05 -11.74
N GLU A 76 -6.81 4.12 -12.94
CA GLU A 76 -8.00 3.33 -13.28
C GLU A 76 -7.68 1.83 -13.31
N ALA A 77 -6.48 1.44 -13.72
CA ALA A 77 -6.02 0.05 -13.66
C ALA A 77 -6.12 -0.50 -12.23
N HIS A 78 -5.61 0.21 -11.22
CA HIS A 78 -5.71 -0.21 -9.82
C HIS A 78 -7.16 -0.27 -9.32
N LYS A 79 -8.00 0.69 -9.70
CA LYS A 79 -9.42 0.70 -9.34
C LYS A 79 -10.18 -0.50 -9.91
N ILE A 80 -10.04 -0.78 -11.21
CA ILE A 80 -10.70 -1.91 -11.87
C ILE A 80 -10.16 -3.22 -11.29
N ARG A 81 -8.84 -3.32 -11.08
CA ARG A 81 -8.22 -4.50 -10.49
C ARG A 81 -8.74 -4.80 -9.09
N PHE A 82 -8.89 -3.77 -8.24
CA PHE A 82 -9.53 -3.91 -6.93
C PHE A 82 -10.98 -4.42 -7.06
N ASN A 83 -11.77 -3.88 -7.99
CA ASN A 83 -13.14 -4.33 -8.19
C ASN A 83 -13.24 -5.78 -8.66
N VAL A 84 -12.26 -6.29 -9.42
CA VAL A 84 -12.25 -7.66 -9.95
C VAL A 84 -11.73 -8.67 -8.92
N TYR A 85 -10.62 -8.36 -8.23
CA TYR A 85 -9.93 -9.33 -7.35
C TYR A 85 -10.09 -9.03 -5.85
N ASN A 86 -10.66 -7.89 -5.47
CA ASN A 86 -10.86 -7.43 -4.10
C ASN A 86 -9.56 -7.39 -3.26
N GLU A 87 -8.44 -7.05 -3.90
CA GLU A 87 -7.12 -7.01 -3.27
C GLU A 87 -6.87 -5.66 -2.58
N TYR A 88 -6.68 -5.67 -1.26
CA TYR A 88 -6.52 -4.44 -0.47
C TYR A 88 -5.35 -3.55 -0.93
N ALA A 89 -4.28 -4.16 -1.45
CA ALA A 89 -3.14 -3.43 -1.99
C ALA A 89 -3.52 -2.52 -3.17
N ASP A 90 -4.43 -2.98 -4.05
CA ASP A 90 -4.91 -2.19 -5.18
C ASP A 90 -5.81 -1.04 -4.74
N LYS A 91 -6.63 -1.23 -3.70
CA LYS A 91 -7.40 -0.14 -3.07
C LYS A 91 -6.47 0.97 -2.55
N LEU A 92 -5.38 0.60 -1.90
CA LEU A 92 -4.39 1.55 -1.40
C LEU A 92 -3.65 2.27 -2.54
N ALA A 93 -3.27 1.54 -3.59
CA ALA A 93 -2.59 2.10 -4.76
C ALA A 93 -3.49 3.09 -5.50
N TYR A 94 -4.74 2.72 -5.78
CA TYR A 94 -5.76 3.63 -6.33
C TYR A 94 -5.86 4.89 -5.48
N SER A 95 -6.11 4.73 -4.17
CA SER A 95 -6.25 5.86 -3.25
C SER A 95 -5.02 6.77 -3.24
N ARG A 96 -3.81 6.21 -3.33
CA ARG A 96 -2.54 6.95 -3.37
C ARG A 96 -2.40 7.84 -4.59
N MET A 97 -2.82 7.31 -5.73
CA MET A 97 -2.58 7.95 -7.01
C MET A 97 -3.69 8.94 -7.38
N SER A 98 -4.89 8.78 -6.84
CA SER A 98 -6.04 9.68 -7.09
C SER A 98 -6.11 10.89 -6.14
N ASP A 99 -4.99 11.60 -5.94
CA ASP A 99 -4.90 12.88 -5.20
C ASP A 99 -5.33 12.88 -3.71
N MET A 100 -4.89 11.90 -2.93
CA MET A 100 -5.24 11.71 -1.51
C MET A 100 -5.61 12.97 -0.70
N GLY A 101 -6.90 13.07 -0.36
CA GLY A 101 -7.34 13.76 0.85
C GLY A 101 -6.90 13.03 2.14
N PRO A 102 -7.26 13.53 3.33
CA PRO A 102 -6.78 13.02 4.63
C PRO A 102 -6.98 11.51 4.87
N GLU A 103 -8.02 10.91 4.28
CA GLU A 103 -8.37 9.51 4.47
C GLU A 103 -7.43 8.54 3.75
N GLY A 104 -6.97 8.88 2.54
CA GLY A 104 -6.01 8.06 1.82
C GLY A 104 -4.67 7.99 2.55
N MET A 105 -4.20 9.14 3.06
CA MET A 105 -2.98 9.23 3.86
C MET A 105 -3.08 8.40 5.15
N LEU A 106 -4.25 8.40 5.79
CA LEU A 106 -4.49 7.60 6.98
C LEU A 106 -4.47 6.10 6.68
N ALA A 107 -5.15 5.66 5.61
CA ALA A 107 -5.17 4.26 5.19
C ALA A 107 -3.75 3.74 4.87
N MET A 108 -2.91 4.59 4.27
CA MET A 108 -1.50 4.28 4.00
C MET A 108 -0.69 4.12 5.29
N GLN A 109 -0.81 5.06 6.24
CA GLN A 109 -0.11 4.97 7.52
C GLN A 109 -0.49 3.71 8.29
N GLN A 110 -1.77 3.32 8.23
CA GLN A 110 -2.26 2.09 8.83
C GLN A 110 -1.65 0.85 8.16
N ALA A 111 -1.64 0.79 6.82
CA ALA A 111 -1.07 -0.34 6.09
C ALA A 111 0.44 -0.49 6.35
N GLY A 112 1.20 0.61 6.30
CA GLY A 112 2.62 0.62 6.62
C GLY A 112 2.89 0.20 8.08
N GLY A 113 2.04 0.68 9.01
CA GLY A 113 2.09 0.28 10.42
C GLY A 113 1.84 -1.21 10.63
N GLN A 114 0.83 -1.78 9.95
CA GLN A 114 0.53 -3.22 10.01
C GLN A 114 1.69 -4.06 9.47
N ALA A 115 2.25 -3.70 8.31
CA ALA A 115 3.40 -4.41 7.71
C ALA A 115 4.64 -4.35 8.63
N SER A 116 4.95 -3.17 9.16
CA SER A 116 6.07 -2.99 10.09
C SER A 116 5.87 -3.79 11.38
N ASN A 117 4.65 -3.80 11.92
CA ASN A 117 4.32 -4.58 13.12
C ASN A 117 4.48 -6.09 12.89
N ALA A 118 4.17 -6.61 11.71
CA ALA A 118 4.37 -8.02 11.39
C ALA A 118 5.86 -8.39 11.40
N ILE A 119 6.72 -7.55 10.81
CA ILE A 119 8.18 -7.73 10.79
C ILE A 119 8.77 -7.63 12.20
N LEU A 120 8.35 -6.62 12.98
CA LEU A 120 8.83 -6.44 14.35
C LEU A 120 8.43 -7.61 15.26
N ARG A 121 7.22 -8.15 15.08
CA ARG A 121 6.76 -9.36 15.79
C ARG A 121 7.61 -10.58 15.47
N SER A 122 7.98 -10.81 14.20
CA SER A 122 8.82 -11.95 13.84
C SER A 122 10.24 -11.85 14.41
N GLN A 123 10.69 -10.64 14.75
CA GLN A 123 11.96 -10.36 15.42
C GLN A 123 11.87 -10.38 16.96
N GLY A 124 10.71 -10.74 17.54
CA GLY A 124 10.49 -10.68 18.99
C GLY A 124 10.36 -9.27 19.57
N ARG A 125 10.41 -8.23 18.72
CA ARG A 125 10.33 -6.81 19.10
C ARG A 125 8.88 -6.38 19.19
N ILE A 126 8.22 -6.76 20.29
CA ILE A 126 6.80 -6.46 20.51
C ILE A 126 6.62 -5.35 21.54
N MET A 127 5.43 -4.74 21.58
CA MET A 127 5.11 -3.66 22.52
C MET A 127 5.42 -4.04 23.98
N HIS A 128 5.29 -5.31 24.34
CA HIS A 128 5.48 -5.81 25.70
C HIS A 128 6.90 -6.33 25.98
N ASP A 129 7.83 -6.23 25.02
CA ASP A 129 9.23 -6.59 25.26
C ASP A 129 9.94 -5.47 26.04
N PRO A 130 10.40 -5.71 27.28
CA PRO A 130 11.02 -4.69 28.11
C PRO A 130 12.35 -4.17 27.54
N ASN A 131 13.12 -4.99 26.80
CA ASN A 131 14.37 -4.56 26.21
C ASN A 131 14.11 -3.62 25.03
N TRP A 132 13.16 -3.98 24.19
CA TRP A 132 12.69 -3.12 23.10
C TRP A 132 12.09 -1.80 23.58
N GLN A 133 11.29 -1.82 24.67
CA GLN A 133 10.76 -0.60 25.27
C GLN A 133 11.87 0.35 25.74
N LYS A 134 12.92 -0.16 26.39
CA LYS A 134 14.08 0.63 26.82
C LYS A 134 14.82 1.24 25.64
N GLU A 135 15.04 0.47 24.58
CA GLU A 135 15.68 0.94 23.35
C GLU A 135 14.87 2.08 22.70
N MET A 136 13.55 1.90 22.56
CA MET A 136 12.68 2.92 21.96
C MET A 136 12.57 4.17 22.84
N ALA A 137 12.55 4.02 24.16
CA ALA A 137 12.58 5.16 25.09
C ALA A 137 13.88 5.96 24.94
N ALA A 138 15.04 5.29 24.87
CA ALA A 138 16.33 5.95 24.67
C ALA A 138 16.38 6.70 23.33
N ARG A 139 15.96 6.06 22.23
CA ARG A 139 15.87 6.71 20.91
C ARG A 139 14.93 7.91 20.92
N SER A 140 13.78 7.80 21.58
CA SER A 140 12.83 8.90 21.71
C SER A 140 13.41 10.09 22.47
N MET A 141 14.26 9.85 23.48
CA MET A 141 14.89 10.90 24.28
C MET A 141 16.08 11.55 23.60
N ALA A 142 16.74 10.85 22.67
CA ALA A 142 17.87 11.39 21.90
C ALA A 142 17.46 12.46 20.86
N ARG A 143 16.16 12.62 20.58
CA ARG A 143 15.67 13.64 19.64
C ARG A 143 15.78 15.05 20.23
N LEU A 144 16.21 16.02 19.42
CA LEU A 144 16.28 17.43 19.81
C LEU A 144 14.93 18.00 20.26
N ASP A 145 13.83 17.48 19.70
CA ASP A 145 12.45 17.92 19.96
C ASP A 145 11.72 17.05 21.01
N ALA A 146 12.41 16.14 21.70
CA ALA A 146 11.81 15.12 22.57
C ALA A 146 10.84 15.71 23.62
N ARG A 147 11.24 16.80 24.31
CA ARG A 147 10.40 17.46 25.32
C ARG A 147 9.09 18.00 24.73
N LYS A 148 9.16 18.63 23.55
CA LYS A 148 7.99 19.21 22.88
C LYS A 148 7.01 18.11 22.44
N ILE A 149 7.51 17.06 21.80
CA ILE A 149 6.69 15.93 21.34
C ILE A 149 5.97 15.27 22.52
N ARG A 150 6.68 14.95 23.59
CA ARG A 150 6.11 14.25 24.75
C ARG A 150 5.05 15.10 25.47
N SER A 151 5.26 16.41 25.56
CA SER A 151 4.26 17.34 26.11
C SER A 151 2.96 17.34 25.29
N VAL A 152 3.07 17.44 23.96
CA VAL A 152 1.90 17.43 23.06
C VAL A 152 1.19 16.09 23.10
N ALA A 153 1.93 14.98 23.02
CA ALA A 153 1.38 13.63 23.05
C ALA A 153 0.68 13.33 24.40
N GLY A 154 1.28 13.74 25.52
CA GLY A 154 0.68 13.60 26.85
C GLY A 154 -0.63 14.37 26.99
N LYS A 155 -0.67 15.64 26.53
CA LYS A 155 -1.91 16.44 26.50
C LYS A 155 -2.99 15.77 25.66
N LYS A 156 -2.63 15.24 24.49
CA LYS A 156 -3.56 14.51 23.61
C LYS A 156 -4.12 13.26 24.30
N GLY A 157 -3.26 12.45 24.90
CA GLY A 157 -3.68 11.22 25.62
C GLY A 157 -4.63 11.50 26.77
N ILE A 158 -4.37 12.55 27.57
CA ILE A 158 -5.29 12.98 28.63
C ILE A 158 -6.63 13.42 28.04
N ARG A 159 -6.64 14.28 27.02
CA ARG A 159 -7.88 14.71 26.35
C ARG A 159 -8.70 13.52 25.85
N THR A 160 -8.07 12.53 25.21
CA THR A 160 -8.75 11.32 24.74
C THR A 160 -9.31 10.49 25.90
N ARG A 161 -8.55 10.32 26.99
CA ARG A 161 -9.01 9.59 28.19
C ARG A 161 -10.25 10.22 28.84
N HIS A 162 -10.39 11.54 28.74
CA HIS A 162 -11.49 12.30 29.34
C HIS A 162 -12.59 12.69 28.35
N ALA A 163 -12.46 12.37 27.06
CA ALA A 163 -13.38 12.83 26.00
C ALA A 163 -14.86 12.48 26.27
N ASN A 164 -15.11 11.34 26.91
CA ASN A 164 -16.46 10.85 27.21
C ASN A 164 -16.71 10.66 28.72
N ARG A 165 -15.90 11.28 29.59
CA ARG A 165 -16.09 11.17 31.04
C ARG A 165 -16.84 12.40 31.54
N THR A 166 -18.11 12.22 31.92
CA THR A 166 -18.88 13.22 32.65
C THR A 166 -18.17 13.52 33.97
N ILE A 167 -17.80 14.79 34.19
CA ILE A 167 -17.22 15.22 35.46
C ILE A 167 -18.33 15.21 36.50
N VAL A 168 -18.40 14.16 37.31
CA VAL A 168 -19.27 14.15 38.49
C VAL A 168 -18.55 14.94 39.57
N LYS A 169 -18.99 16.19 39.80
CA LYS A 169 -18.56 16.96 40.98
C LYS A 169 -19.08 16.23 42.22
N ARG A 170 -18.17 15.87 43.13
CA ARG A 170 -18.52 15.51 44.50
C ARG A 170 -18.73 16.79 45.30
#